data_AF-L7JY73-F1
#
_entry.id   AF-L7JY73-F1
#
_cell.length_a   1.000
_cell.length_b   1.000
_cell.length_c   1.000
_cell.angle_alpha   90.00
_cell.angle_beta   90.00
_cell.angle_gamma   90.00
#
_symmetry.space_group_name_H-M   'P 1'
#
loop_
_entity.id
_entity.type
_entity.pdbx_description
1 polymer ?
#
loop_
_entity_poly.entity_id
_entity_poly.type
_entity_poly.pdbx_seq_one_letter_code
_entity_poly.pdbx_strand_id
1 'polypeptide(L)'
;MGKGSRGTAVDDLSDFVRIFHKNINKHKKLEPKHFKRLSRIVRNNMVSQFLKLLSTFTNNECIVIGRAIMKNKMDDFDELVDFLVSRKSKYHIIILTCTLCKGRKLKNVDSVRNYIKSFFGDENGINFYKLIMVAGRKYRDILDDDILAFCRNNEHPILKEVLKEYESQSCVVSK
;
A
#
# COMPACT_ATOMS: atom_id res chain seq x y z
N MET A 1 0.77 -32.81 34.44
CA MET A 1 0.01 -31.55 34.20
C MET A 1 0.65 -30.84 33.02
N GLY A 2 -0.14 -30.60 31.96
CA GLY A 2 0.35 -30.41 30.59
C GLY A 2 1.12 -29.11 30.36
N LYS A 3 2.29 -29.24 29.72
CA LYS A 3 2.99 -28.14 29.05
C LYS A 3 2.13 -27.71 27.85
N GLY A 4 1.40 -26.60 27.99
CA GLY A 4 0.68 -25.98 26.89
C GLY A 4 1.67 -25.56 25.81
N SER A 5 1.61 -26.24 24.67
CA SER A 5 2.37 -25.90 23.47
C SER A 5 2.00 -24.48 23.04
N ARG A 6 2.87 -23.50 23.30
CA ARG A 6 2.73 -22.16 22.73
C ARG A 6 2.99 -22.31 21.23
N GLY A 7 1.92 -22.31 20.43
CA GLY A 7 2.02 -22.23 18.98
C GLY A 7 2.98 -21.12 18.58
N THR A 8 3.78 -21.35 17.55
CA THR A 8 4.75 -20.37 17.09
C THR A 8 4.02 -19.09 16.63
N ALA A 9 4.70 -17.94 16.63
CA ALA A 9 4.10 -16.69 16.15
C ALA A 9 3.54 -16.80 14.70
N VAL A 10 4.05 -17.76 13.93
CA VAL A 10 3.59 -18.08 12.56
C VAL A 10 2.27 -18.85 12.56
N ASP A 11 2.07 -19.77 13.50
CA ASP A 11 0.81 -20.50 13.66
C ASP A 11 -0.33 -19.53 14.04
N ASP A 12 -0.05 -18.59 14.94
CA ASP A 12 -1.01 -17.54 15.34
C ASP A 12 -1.42 -16.65 14.15
N LEU A 13 -0.47 -16.26 13.29
CA LEU A 13 -0.76 -15.48 12.08
C LEU A 13 -1.61 -16.25 11.07
N SER A 14 -1.30 -17.54 10.86
CA SER A 14 -2.01 -18.39 9.91
C SER A 14 -3.48 -18.57 10.30
N ASP A 15 -3.74 -18.77 11.60
CA ASP A 15 -5.10 -18.79 12.12
C ASP A 15 -5.80 -17.44 11.95
N PHE A 16 -5.07 -16.33 12.14
CA PHE A 16 -5.64 -15.01 11.92
C PHE A 16 -6.02 -14.75 10.46
N VAL A 17 -5.22 -15.20 9.49
CA VAL A 17 -5.52 -15.08 8.06
C VAL A 17 -6.88 -15.71 7.73
N ARG A 18 -7.15 -16.91 8.24
CA ARG A 18 -8.44 -17.60 8.05
C ARG A 18 -9.60 -16.80 8.62
N ILE A 19 -9.44 -16.27 9.84
CA ILE A 19 -10.43 -15.43 10.49
C ILE A 19 -10.67 -14.13 9.71
N PHE A 20 -9.60 -13.49 9.25
CA PHE A 20 -9.63 -12.24 8.50
C PHE A 20 -10.43 -12.39 7.20
N HIS A 21 -10.11 -13.40 6.39
CA HIS A 21 -10.85 -13.72 5.16
C HIS A 21 -12.33 -14.00 5.45
N LYS A 22 -12.61 -14.90 6.40
CA LYS A 22 -14.00 -15.29 6.71
C LYS A 22 -14.83 -14.09 7.17
N ASN A 23 -14.25 -13.23 8.01
CA ASN A 23 -14.94 -12.07 8.54
C ASN A 23 -15.22 -11.02 7.46
N ILE A 24 -14.23 -10.69 6.63
CA ILE A 24 -14.40 -9.70 5.55
C ILE A 24 -15.33 -10.22 4.45
N ASN A 25 -15.23 -11.49 4.06
CA ASN A 25 -16.14 -12.05 3.06
C ASN A 25 -17.59 -12.02 3.52
N LYS A 26 -17.84 -12.34 4.80
CA LYS A 26 -19.17 -12.35 5.40
C LYS A 26 -19.74 -10.94 5.63
N HIS A 27 -18.94 -10.02 6.15
CA HIS A 27 -19.43 -8.72 6.63
C HIS A 27 -19.04 -7.53 5.76
N LYS A 28 -18.20 -7.74 4.74
CA LYS A 28 -17.54 -6.69 3.92
C LYS A 28 -16.72 -5.68 4.73
N LYS A 29 -16.50 -5.98 6.01
CA LYS A 29 -15.73 -5.20 6.99
C LYS A 29 -15.07 -6.15 7.98
N LEU A 30 -14.05 -5.68 8.67
CA LEU A 30 -13.41 -6.43 9.75
C LEU A 30 -13.97 -5.97 11.10
N GLU A 31 -14.45 -6.91 11.90
CA GLU A 31 -14.96 -6.62 13.23
C GLU A 31 -13.92 -5.94 14.13
N PRO A 32 -14.34 -5.07 15.07
CA PRO A 32 -13.41 -4.31 15.91
C PRO A 32 -12.38 -5.18 16.66
N LYS A 33 -12.78 -6.35 17.17
CA LYS A 33 -11.87 -7.27 17.86
C LYS A 33 -10.75 -7.80 16.95
N HIS A 34 -11.07 -8.09 15.68
CA HIS A 34 -10.11 -8.57 14.69
C HIS A 34 -9.28 -7.40 14.13
N PHE A 35 -9.87 -6.21 13.99
CA PHE A 35 -9.12 -5.01 13.62
C PHE A 35 -8.08 -4.60 14.69
N LYS A 36 -8.41 -4.76 15.98
CA LYS A 36 -7.44 -4.60 17.08
C LYS A 36 -6.26 -5.57 16.94
N ARG A 37 -6.51 -6.82 16.52
CA ARG A 37 -5.47 -7.82 16.25
C ARG A 37 -4.62 -7.44 15.03
N LEU A 38 -5.24 -7.04 13.92
CA LEU A 38 -4.52 -6.51 12.75
C LEU A 38 -3.67 -5.29 13.10
N SER A 39 -4.16 -4.40 13.96
CA SER A 39 -3.38 -3.25 14.45
C SER A 39 -2.18 -3.66 15.30
N ARG A 40 -2.21 -4.82 15.98
CA ARG A 40 -1.03 -5.38 16.66
C ARG A 40 -0.02 -5.92 15.65
N ILE A 41 -0.48 -6.60 14.59
CA ILE A 41 0.40 -7.06 13.50
C ILE A 41 1.17 -5.90 12.89
N VAL A 42 0.50 -4.78 12.62
CA VAL A 42 1.17 -3.56 12.10
C VAL A 42 2.19 -3.01 13.09
N ARG A 43 1.83 -2.85 14.37
CA ARG A 43 2.74 -2.32 15.39
C ARG A 43 3.92 -3.23 15.72
N ASN A 44 3.78 -4.52 15.45
CA ASN A 44 4.83 -5.51 15.65
C ASN A 44 5.67 -5.73 14.39
N ASN A 45 5.50 -4.91 13.33
CA ASN A 45 6.25 -5.03 12.07
C ASN A 45 6.09 -6.41 11.42
N MET A 46 4.88 -6.97 11.48
CA MET A 46 4.56 -8.31 10.96
C MET A 46 3.71 -8.26 9.69
N VAL A 47 3.61 -7.10 9.04
CA VAL A 47 2.71 -6.89 7.89
C VAL A 47 3.16 -7.75 6.71
N SER A 48 4.45 -7.72 6.36
CA SER A 48 4.99 -8.49 5.24
C SER A 48 4.78 -10.00 5.43
N GLN A 49 4.95 -10.52 6.64
CA GLN A 49 4.70 -11.93 6.98
C GLN A 49 3.21 -12.26 6.86
N PHE A 50 2.34 -11.38 7.36
CA PHE A 50 0.89 -11.52 7.20
C PHE A 50 0.48 -11.52 5.72
N LEU A 51 1.04 -10.63 4.89
CA LEU A 51 0.78 -10.57 3.46
C LEU A 51 1.28 -11.81 2.71
N LYS A 52 2.44 -12.37 3.10
CA LYS A 52 2.97 -13.62 2.52
C LYS A 52 2.04 -14.82 2.75
N LEU A 53 1.30 -14.83 3.86
CA LEU A 53 0.34 -15.89 4.17
C LEU A 53 -1.01 -15.72 3.46
N LEU A 54 -1.28 -14.55 2.87
CA LEU A 54 -2.48 -14.32 2.06
C LEU A 54 -2.25 -14.83 0.64
N SER A 55 -2.88 -15.95 0.30
CA SER A 55 -2.80 -16.55 -1.05
C SER A 55 -3.66 -15.81 -2.08
N THR A 56 -4.71 -15.13 -1.64
CA THR A 56 -5.63 -14.36 -2.49
C THR A 56 -5.99 -13.05 -1.81
N PHE A 57 -6.35 -12.05 -2.63
CA PHE A 57 -6.69 -10.72 -2.14
C PHE A 57 -7.99 -10.23 -2.77
N THR A 58 -8.79 -9.54 -1.96
CA THR A 58 -9.89 -8.70 -2.43
C THR A 58 -9.58 -7.23 -2.17
N ASN A 59 -10.27 -6.33 -2.89
CA ASN A 59 -10.12 -4.89 -2.66
C ASN A 59 -10.48 -4.50 -1.21
N ASN A 60 -11.52 -5.11 -0.64
CA ASN A 60 -11.95 -4.80 0.74
C ASN A 60 -10.89 -5.21 1.76
N GLU A 61 -10.22 -6.36 1.57
CA GLU A 61 -9.12 -6.80 2.43
C GLU A 61 -7.95 -5.83 2.36
N CYS A 62 -7.56 -5.42 1.15
CA CYS A 62 -6.48 -4.45 0.96
C CYS A 62 -6.81 -3.09 1.59
N ILE A 63 -8.06 -2.63 1.47
CA ILE A 63 -8.53 -1.39 2.12
C ILE A 63 -8.46 -1.50 3.64
N VAL A 64 -8.89 -2.62 4.22
CA VAL A 64 -8.83 -2.83 5.68
C VAL A 64 -7.38 -2.85 6.17
N ILE A 65 -6.49 -3.55 5.46
CA ILE A 65 -5.04 -3.57 5.75
C ILE A 65 -4.47 -2.16 5.66
N GLY A 66 -4.73 -1.44 4.56
CA GLY A 66 -4.30 -0.07 4.38
C GLY A 66 -4.76 0.87 5.49
N ARG A 67 -6.01 0.75 5.96
CA ARG A 67 -6.53 1.50 7.12
C ARG A 67 -5.78 1.19 8.40
N ALA A 68 -5.43 -0.08 8.65
CA ALA A 68 -4.65 -0.46 9.81
C ALA A 68 -3.23 0.13 9.74
N ILE A 69 -2.58 0.09 8.57
CA ILE A 69 -1.27 0.70 8.31
C ILE A 69 -1.31 2.20 8.59
N MET A 70 -2.29 2.93 8.04
CA MET A 70 -2.39 4.38 8.25
C MET A 70 -2.60 4.74 9.72
N LYS A 71 -3.41 3.98 10.46
CA LYS A 71 -3.78 4.27 11.86
C LYS A 71 -2.68 3.99 12.89
N ASN A 72 -1.72 3.09 12.58
CA ASN A 72 -0.74 2.64 13.55
C ASN A 72 0.68 3.15 13.22
N LYS A 73 1.55 3.25 14.24
CA LYS A 73 2.99 3.41 14.01
C LYS A 73 3.55 2.09 13.46
N MET A 74 4.57 2.20 12.62
CA MET A 74 5.16 1.09 11.87
C MET A 74 6.64 1.45 11.66
N ASP A 75 7.56 0.59 12.03
CA ASP A 75 9.00 0.90 11.99
C ASP A 75 9.69 0.24 10.78
N ASP A 76 9.10 -0.85 10.27
CA ASP A 76 9.48 -1.57 9.04
C ASP A 76 8.95 -0.92 7.75
N PHE A 77 8.83 0.41 7.73
CA PHE A 77 8.23 1.14 6.60
C PHE A 77 8.91 0.83 5.26
N ASP A 78 10.23 0.95 5.19
CA ASP A 78 10.97 0.70 3.95
C ASP A 78 10.89 -0.79 3.55
N GLU A 79 10.97 -1.71 4.52
CA GLU A 79 10.85 -3.15 4.26
C GLU A 79 9.49 -3.51 3.68
N LEU A 80 8.41 -2.91 4.18
CA LEU A 80 7.08 -3.10 3.61
C LEU A 80 6.98 -2.51 2.21
N VAL A 81 7.55 -1.32 1.96
CA VAL A 81 7.59 -0.73 0.61
C VAL A 81 8.33 -1.66 -0.35
N ASP A 82 9.53 -2.12 0.00
CA ASP A 82 10.34 -3.04 -0.80
C ASP A 82 9.59 -4.36 -1.08
N PHE A 83 8.92 -4.90 -0.06
CA PHE A 83 8.06 -6.08 -0.24
C PHE A 83 6.95 -5.82 -1.25
N LEU A 84 6.24 -4.70 -1.15
CA LEU A 84 5.11 -4.40 -2.04
C LEU A 84 5.55 -4.14 -3.48
N VAL A 85 6.64 -3.37 -3.69
CA VAL A 85 7.14 -3.05 -5.03
C VAL A 85 7.78 -4.27 -5.72
N SER A 86 8.28 -5.24 -4.95
CA SER A 86 8.75 -6.52 -5.50
C SER A 86 7.64 -7.42 -6.07
N ARG A 87 6.36 -7.04 -5.86
CA ARG A 87 5.20 -7.87 -6.19
C ARG A 87 4.27 -7.12 -7.15
N LYS A 88 4.37 -7.37 -8.45
CA LYS A 88 3.45 -6.82 -9.46
C LYS A 88 2.04 -7.38 -9.28
N SER A 89 1.22 -6.67 -8.49
CA SER A 89 -0.17 -7.05 -8.19
C SER A 89 -1.05 -5.82 -8.00
N LYS A 90 -2.19 -5.77 -8.69
CA LYS A 90 -3.18 -4.68 -8.57
C LYS A 90 -3.71 -4.48 -7.14
N TYR A 91 -3.67 -5.53 -6.32
CA TYR A 91 -4.07 -5.47 -4.92
C TYR A 91 -3.02 -4.78 -4.05
N HIS A 92 -1.74 -5.02 -4.34
CA HIS A 92 -0.64 -4.36 -3.63
C HIS A 92 -0.57 -2.86 -3.93
N ILE A 93 -1.07 -2.40 -5.09
CA ILE A 93 -1.24 -0.97 -5.38
C ILE A 93 -2.03 -0.27 -4.26
N ILE A 94 -3.12 -0.88 -3.78
CA ILE A 94 -3.97 -0.31 -2.72
C ILE A 94 -3.18 -0.19 -1.41
N ILE A 95 -2.47 -1.26 -1.03
CA ILE A 95 -1.69 -1.32 0.21
C ILE A 95 -0.50 -0.34 0.15
N LEU A 96 0.19 -0.28 -0.99
CA LEU A 96 1.30 0.64 -1.24
C LEU A 96 0.82 2.09 -1.16
N THR A 97 -0.31 2.42 -1.77
CA THR A 97 -0.91 3.76 -1.67
C THR A 97 -1.12 4.17 -0.22
N CYS A 98 -1.74 3.30 0.60
CA CYS A 98 -1.94 3.58 2.03
C CYS A 98 -0.63 3.67 2.82
N THR A 99 0.37 2.88 2.44
CA THR A 99 1.71 2.93 3.05
C THR A 99 2.37 4.28 2.76
N LEU A 100 2.41 4.70 1.49
CA LEU A 100 2.97 5.97 1.04
C LEU A 100 2.26 7.19 1.63
N CYS A 101 0.94 7.11 1.91
CA CYS A 101 0.20 8.15 2.62
C CYS A 101 0.79 8.51 3.99
N LYS A 102 1.58 7.63 4.62
CA LYS A 102 2.28 7.95 5.88
C LYS A 102 3.34 9.05 5.72
N GLY A 103 3.78 9.34 4.50
CA GLY A 103 4.69 10.45 4.20
C GLY A 103 6.07 10.34 4.86
N ARG A 104 6.56 9.10 5.09
CA ARG A 104 7.91 8.87 5.62
C ARG A 104 8.93 8.91 4.48
N LYS A 105 10.10 9.50 4.70
CA LYS A 105 11.17 9.54 3.71
C LYS A 105 11.48 8.12 3.20
N LEU A 106 11.41 7.93 1.88
CA LEU A 106 11.77 6.68 1.23
C LEU A 106 13.30 6.55 1.15
N LYS A 107 13.83 5.36 1.44
CA LYS A 107 15.24 5.04 1.16
C LYS A 107 15.52 4.89 -0.32
N ASN A 108 14.58 4.30 -1.06
CA ASN A 108 14.73 4.01 -2.48
C ASN A 108 13.50 4.54 -3.25
N VAL A 109 13.64 5.73 -3.83
CA VAL A 109 12.60 6.36 -4.64
C VAL A 109 12.47 5.65 -6.00
N ASP A 110 13.59 5.18 -6.54
CA ASP A 110 13.66 4.55 -7.86
C ASP A 110 12.89 3.22 -7.89
N SER A 111 12.88 2.46 -6.80
CA SER A 111 12.11 1.20 -6.73
C SER A 111 10.60 1.45 -6.89
N VAL A 112 10.07 2.48 -6.23
CA VAL A 112 8.67 2.88 -6.35
C VAL A 112 8.39 3.44 -7.75
N ARG A 113 9.32 4.23 -8.31
CA ARG A 113 9.20 4.76 -9.66
C ARG A 113 9.12 3.64 -10.70
N ASN A 114 10.06 2.70 -10.66
CA ASN A 114 10.12 1.57 -11.57
C ASN A 114 8.90 0.66 -11.41
N TYR A 115 8.42 0.48 -10.18
CA TYR A 115 7.17 -0.22 -9.93
C TYR A 115 5.98 0.44 -10.62
N ILE A 116 5.82 1.76 -10.51
CA ILE A 116 4.74 2.50 -11.19
C ILE A 116 4.83 2.32 -12.71
N LYS A 117 6.02 2.52 -13.29
CA LYS A 117 6.25 2.34 -14.73
C LYS A 117 5.96 0.93 -15.21
N SER A 118 6.18 -0.08 -14.37
CA SER A 118 5.90 -1.48 -14.73
C SER A 118 4.43 -1.79 -15.00
N PHE A 119 3.50 -0.87 -14.68
CA PHE A 119 2.07 -0.98 -14.96
C PHE A 119 1.61 -0.18 -16.18
N PHE A 120 2.50 0.56 -16.86
CA PHE A 120 2.13 1.29 -18.06
C PHE A 120 1.62 0.34 -19.14
N GLY A 121 0.44 0.63 -19.69
CA GLY A 121 -0.26 -0.25 -20.64
C GLY A 121 -1.07 -1.38 -20.00
N ASP A 122 -0.73 -1.80 -18.78
CA ASP A 122 -1.36 -2.94 -18.11
C ASP A 122 -2.50 -2.54 -17.16
N GLU A 123 -2.39 -1.38 -16.49
CA GLU A 123 -3.35 -0.97 -15.45
C GLU A 123 -3.85 0.45 -15.67
N ASN A 124 -5.16 0.57 -15.90
CA ASN A 124 -5.86 1.83 -16.11
C ASN A 124 -6.94 2.08 -15.03
N GLY A 125 -6.81 1.42 -13.88
CA GLY A 125 -7.77 1.49 -12.79
C GLY A 125 -7.55 2.69 -11.84
N ILE A 126 -8.65 3.13 -11.21
CA ILE A 126 -8.64 4.25 -10.26
C ILE A 126 -7.64 4.07 -9.10
N ASN A 127 -7.36 2.84 -8.69
CA ASN A 127 -6.40 2.56 -7.62
C ASN A 127 -4.96 2.90 -8.05
N PHE A 128 -4.62 2.63 -9.31
CA PHE A 128 -3.31 2.97 -9.85
C PHE A 128 -3.13 4.49 -9.99
N TYR A 129 -4.15 5.20 -10.47
CA TYR A 129 -4.10 6.66 -10.54
C TYR A 129 -3.98 7.31 -9.15
N LYS A 130 -4.65 6.74 -8.14
CA LYS A 130 -4.49 7.17 -6.74
C LYS A 130 -3.07 6.94 -6.22
N LEU A 131 -2.42 5.82 -6.60
CA LEU A 131 -1.02 5.59 -6.26
C LEU A 131 -0.12 6.69 -6.83
N ILE A 132 -0.26 7.00 -8.13
CA ILE A 132 0.50 8.07 -8.79
C ILE A 132 0.27 9.42 -8.08
N MET A 133 -0.98 9.75 -7.76
CA MET A 133 -1.32 10.99 -7.05
C MET A 133 -0.68 11.08 -5.66
N VAL A 134 -0.75 10.01 -4.86
CA VAL A 134 -0.13 9.98 -3.54
C VAL A 134 1.39 10.05 -3.64
N ALA A 135 1.98 9.32 -4.60
CA ALA A 135 3.40 9.34 -4.87
C ALA A 135 3.87 10.76 -5.22
N GLY A 136 3.21 11.42 -6.17
CA GLY A 136 3.55 12.79 -6.57
C GLY A 136 3.44 13.82 -5.46
N ARG A 137 2.39 13.73 -4.63
CA ARG A 137 2.18 14.67 -3.50
C ARG A 137 3.18 14.50 -2.36
N LYS A 138 3.69 13.28 -2.14
CA LYS A 138 4.55 12.96 -0.98
C LYS A 138 6.02 12.82 -1.34
N TYR A 139 6.31 12.44 -2.57
CA TYR A 139 7.64 12.07 -3.07
C TYR A 139 7.76 12.57 -4.51
N ARG A 140 7.88 13.89 -4.64
CA ARG A 140 7.83 14.57 -5.96
C ARG A 140 8.80 13.97 -6.97
N ASP A 141 9.99 13.60 -6.52
CA ASP A 141 11.05 12.98 -7.32
C ASP A 141 10.65 11.64 -7.97
N ILE A 142 9.52 11.03 -7.55
CA ILE A 142 8.95 9.88 -8.25
C ILE A 142 8.45 10.28 -9.63
N LEU A 143 7.91 11.48 -9.83
CA LEU A 143 7.29 11.92 -11.08
C LEU A 143 8.35 12.38 -12.09
N ASP A 144 8.94 11.43 -12.81
CA ASP A 144 9.81 11.73 -13.94
C ASP A 144 9.04 11.95 -15.25
N ASP A 145 9.78 12.27 -16.32
CA ASP A 145 9.20 12.62 -17.61
C ASP A 145 8.30 11.52 -18.18
N ASP A 146 8.62 10.25 -17.95
CA ASP A 146 7.80 9.12 -18.42
C ASP A 146 6.46 9.06 -17.67
N ILE A 147 6.47 9.22 -16.34
CA ILE A 147 5.23 9.26 -15.55
C ILE A 147 4.41 10.50 -15.88
N LEU A 148 5.05 11.65 -16.08
CA LEU A 148 4.37 12.87 -16.49
C LEU A 148 3.78 12.72 -17.90
N ALA A 149 4.49 12.10 -18.84
CA ALA A 149 3.97 11.79 -20.17
C ALA A 149 2.76 10.85 -20.10
N PHE A 150 2.82 9.81 -19.27
CA PHE A 150 1.67 8.93 -19.00
C PHE A 150 0.46 9.73 -18.49
N CYS A 151 0.66 10.62 -17.51
CA CYS A 151 -0.41 11.48 -17.00
C CYS A 151 -0.99 12.43 -18.06
N ARG A 152 -0.15 12.99 -18.95
CA ARG A 152 -0.60 13.90 -20.03
C ARG A 152 -1.47 13.17 -21.04
N ASN A 153 -1.07 11.97 -21.41
CA ASN A 153 -1.76 11.13 -22.41
C ASN A 153 -3.06 10.50 -21.90
N ASN A 154 -3.36 10.61 -20.61
CA ASN A 154 -4.56 10.04 -20.00
C ASN A 154 -5.54 11.15 -19.58
N GLU A 155 -6.83 10.97 -19.87
CA GLU A 155 -7.87 11.97 -19.61
C GLU A 155 -8.43 11.90 -18.17
N HIS A 156 -8.02 10.92 -17.37
CA HIS A 156 -8.62 10.72 -16.06
C HIS A 156 -8.39 11.94 -15.13
N PRO A 157 -9.44 12.47 -14.45
CA PRO A 157 -9.35 13.69 -13.65
C PRO A 157 -8.26 13.68 -12.58
N ILE A 158 -8.04 12.52 -11.94
CA ILE A 158 -6.96 12.35 -10.96
C ILE A 158 -5.59 12.67 -11.58
N LEU A 159 -5.30 12.19 -12.78
CA LEU A 159 -4.00 12.39 -13.43
C LEU A 159 -3.83 13.83 -13.92
N LYS A 160 -4.93 14.48 -14.34
CA LYS A 160 -4.91 15.92 -14.63
C LYS A 160 -4.60 16.75 -13.38
N GLU A 161 -5.14 16.36 -12.22
CA GLU A 161 -4.82 17.02 -10.96
C GLU A 161 -3.35 16.84 -10.57
N VAL A 162 -2.77 15.65 -10.80
CA VAL A 162 -1.33 15.41 -10.58
C VAL A 162 -0.47 16.38 -11.39
N LEU A 163 -0.77 16.57 -12.67
CA LEU A 163 -0.03 17.50 -13.53
C LEU A 163 -0.15 18.94 -13.03
N LYS A 164 -1.36 19.38 -12.73
CA LYS A 164 -1.64 20.73 -12.24
C LYS A 164 -0.88 21.02 -10.94
N GLU A 165 -0.90 20.10 -9.98
CA GLU A 165 -0.15 20.23 -8.73
C GLU A 165 1.36 20.26 -8.96
N TYR A 166 1.88 19.38 -9.82
CA TYR A 166 3.30 19.33 -10.15
C TYR A 166 3.80 20.63 -10.79
N GLU A 167 3.05 21.17 -11.76
CA GLU A 167 3.40 22.39 -12.49
C GLU A 167 3.31 23.64 -11.60
N SER A 168 2.23 23.76 -10.80
CA SER A 168 2.03 24.90 -9.89
C SER A 168 3.16 25.07 -8.88
N GLN A 169 3.79 23.98 -8.43
CA GLN A 169 4.89 24.02 -7.48
C GLN A 169 6.27 24.18 -8.14
N SER A 170 6.42 23.95 -9.45
CA SER A 170 7.66 24.25 -10.19
C SER A 170 7.84 25.77 -10.37
N CYS A 171 6.74 26.50 -10.51
CA CYS A 171 6.75 27.96 -10.69
C CYS A 171 7.20 28.73 -9.43
N VAL A 172 7.18 28.12 -8.24
CA VAL A 172 7.55 28.77 -6.97
C VAL A 172 9.06 28.68 -6.69
N VAL A 173 9.76 27.70 -7.26
CA VAL A 173 11.22 27.49 -7.04
C VAL A 173 12.07 28.26 -8.06
N SER A 174 11.44 28.85 -9.09
CA SER A 174 12.12 29.61 -10.16
C SER A 174 12.07 31.14 -9.96
N LYS A 175 11.82 31.60 -8.72
CA LYS A 175 11.90 33.00 -8.30
C LYS A 175 12.84 33.12 -7.12
#